data_AF-A0A959ZVJ6-F1
#
_entry.id   AF-A0A959ZVJ6-F1
#
_cell.length_a   1.000
_cell.length_b   1.000
_cell.length_c   1.000
_cell.angle_alpha   90.00
_cell.angle_beta   90.00
_cell.angle_gamma   90.00
#
_symmetry.space_group_name_H-M   'P 1'
#
loop_
_entity.id
_entity.type
_entity.pdbx_description
1 polymer ?
#
loop_
_entity_poly.entity_id
_entity_poly.type
_entity_poly.pdbx_seq_one_letter_code
_entity_poly.pdbx_strand_id
1 'polypeptide(L)'
;MALSDSFQEIVGSLPRDWTDMQLDLRLADETRYVDASVPMTQINAQPYSEADWHWRINVAHGFGHAAAPETVAWVLEMLDRQGIEGELVVRGLNEGRAEIHQMWGRPESVRAEYRRRRSI
;
A
#
# COMPACT_ATOMS: atom_id res chain seq x y z
N MET A 1 -1.40 -3.79 20.66
CA MET A 1 -0.42 -2.83 20.09
C MET A 1 -1.22 -1.80 19.31
N ALA A 2 -0.83 -0.53 19.32
CA ALA A 2 -1.53 0.50 18.54
C ALA A 2 -1.39 0.21 17.04
N LEU A 3 -2.37 0.62 16.23
CA LEU A 3 -2.34 0.42 14.78
C LEU A 3 -1.16 1.17 14.15
N SER A 4 -0.93 2.41 14.58
CA SER A 4 0.20 3.22 14.09
C SER A 4 1.54 2.57 14.40
N ASP A 5 1.74 2.10 15.64
CA ASP A 5 2.98 1.41 16.04
C ASP A 5 3.19 0.14 15.21
N SER A 6 2.14 -0.66 15.04
CA SER A 6 2.19 -1.90 14.25
C SER A 6 2.57 -1.63 12.80
N PHE A 7 2.01 -0.55 12.21
CA PHE A 7 2.34 -0.14 10.85
C PHE A 7 3.79 0.35 10.73
N GLN A 8 4.27 1.15 11.68
CA GLN A 8 5.65 1.63 11.70
C GLN A 8 6.65 0.48 11.84
N GLU A 9 6.34 -0.54 12.65
CA GLU A 9 7.15 -1.74 12.75
C GLU A 9 7.20 -2.51 11.41
N ILE A 10 6.05 -2.67 10.74
CA ILE A 10 5.99 -3.28 9.41
C ILE A 10 6.89 -2.50 8.45
N VAL A 11 6.70 -1.18 8.31
CA VAL A 11 7.49 -0.34 7.39
C VAL A 11 8.98 -0.38 7.73
N GLY A 12 9.33 -0.36 9.02
CA GLY A 12 10.72 -0.43 9.48
C GLY A 12 11.42 -1.76 9.17
N SER A 13 10.64 -2.82 8.93
CA SER A 13 11.15 -4.15 8.55
C SER A 13 11.36 -4.34 7.04
N LEU A 14 10.80 -3.45 6.20
CA LEU A 14 10.85 -3.58 4.75
C LEU A 14 12.25 -3.29 4.17
N PRO A 15 12.64 -3.94 3.05
CA PRO A 15 13.86 -3.61 2.33
C PRO A 15 13.85 -2.16 1.84
N ARG A 16 15.01 -1.50 1.74
CA ARG A 16 15.08 -0.07 1.38
C ARG A 16 14.48 0.28 0.01
N ASP A 17 14.42 -0.68 -0.91
CA ASP A 17 13.97 -0.52 -2.29
C ASP A 17 12.56 -1.05 -2.54
N TRP A 18 11.76 -1.24 -1.48
CA TRP A 18 10.32 -1.49 -1.62
C TRP A 18 9.62 -0.33 -2.33
N THR A 19 8.60 -0.66 -3.11
CA THR A 19 7.89 0.30 -3.98
C THR A 19 6.49 0.57 -3.50
N ASP A 20 5.74 -0.47 -3.18
CA ASP A 20 4.37 -0.37 -2.72
C ASP A 20 3.98 -1.60 -1.90
N MET A 21 3.02 -1.41 -1.01
CA MET A 21 2.49 -2.43 -0.11
C MET A 21 0.97 -2.33 -0.06
N GLN A 22 0.32 -3.48 0.06
CA GLN A 22 -1.11 -3.60 0.32
C GLN A 22 -1.31 -4.20 1.71
N LEU A 23 -2.14 -3.54 2.51
CA LEU A 23 -2.54 -3.98 3.83
C LEU A 23 -4.05 -4.18 3.85
N ASP A 24 -4.52 -5.14 4.63
CA ASP A 24 -5.91 -5.16 5.06
C ASP A 24 -6.00 -4.73 6.54
N LEU A 25 -7.04 -3.95 6.86
CA LEU A 25 -7.42 -3.55 8.21
C LEU A 25 -8.73 -4.23 8.59
N ARG A 26 -8.75 -4.84 9.77
CA ARG A 26 -9.96 -5.37 10.41
C ARG A 26 -10.20 -4.63 11.71
N LEU A 27 -11.40 -4.09 11.91
CA LEU A 27 -11.79 -3.52 13.20
C LEU A 27 -12.06 -4.61 14.23
N ALA A 28 -11.72 -4.33 15.48
CA ALA A 28 -12.08 -5.20 16.61
C ALA A 28 -13.58 -5.08 16.94
N ASP A 29 -14.17 -3.90 16.72
CA ASP A 29 -15.59 -3.60 16.93
C ASP A 29 -16.20 -3.03 15.64
N GLU A 30 -17.01 -3.83 14.95
CA GLU A 30 -17.64 -3.45 13.68
C GLU A 30 -18.64 -2.30 13.84
N THR A 31 -19.17 -2.04 15.05
CA THR A 31 -20.10 -0.93 15.27
C THR A 31 -19.42 0.43 15.07
N ARG A 32 -18.09 0.48 15.14
CA ARG A 32 -17.26 1.67 14.88
C ARG A 32 -16.92 1.88 13.41
N TYR A 33 -17.43 1.04 12.49
CA TYR A 33 -17.12 1.13 11.06
C TYR A 33 -17.39 2.52 10.46
N VAL A 34 -18.53 3.12 10.80
CA VAL A 34 -18.90 4.45 10.30
C VAL A 34 -17.95 5.53 10.83
N ASP A 35 -17.59 5.48 12.12
CA ASP A 35 -16.64 6.42 12.71
C ASP A 35 -15.26 6.30 12.06
N ALA A 36 -14.79 5.07 11.87
CA ALA A 36 -13.51 4.78 11.23
C ALA A 36 -13.49 5.17 9.74
N SER A 37 -14.64 5.19 9.05
CA SER A 37 -14.69 5.55 7.63
C SER A 37 -14.17 6.96 7.35
N VAL A 38 -14.40 7.91 8.27
CA VAL A 38 -13.96 9.31 8.12
C VAL A 38 -12.43 9.41 7.98
N PRO A 39 -11.61 8.95 8.95
CA PRO A 39 -10.16 8.97 8.80
C PRO A 39 -9.68 8.10 7.63
N MET A 40 -10.28 6.92 7.40
CA MET A 40 -9.87 6.01 6.33
C MET A 40 -10.03 6.60 4.91
N THR A 41 -10.98 7.51 4.70
CA THR A 41 -11.13 8.20 3.40
C THR A 41 -9.92 9.07 3.03
N GLN A 42 -9.17 9.58 4.01
CA GLN A 42 -8.01 10.47 3.78
C GLN A 42 -6.85 9.76 3.07
N ILE A 43 -6.78 8.44 3.18
CA ILE A 43 -5.78 7.59 2.51
C ILE A 43 -6.40 6.77 1.36
N ASN A 44 -7.64 7.11 0.97
CA ASN A 44 -8.39 6.42 -0.07
C ASN A 44 -8.44 4.90 0.14
N ALA A 45 -8.63 4.48 1.40
CA ALA A 45 -8.77 3.07 1.71
C ALA A 45 -10.06 2.52 1.09
N GLN A 46 -9.95 1.33 0.50
CA GLN A 46 -11.02 0.72 -0.25
C GLN A 46 -11.82 -0.18 0.69
N PRO A 47 -13.12 0.09 0.92
CA PRO A 47 -13.94 -0.77 1.77
C PRO A 47 -14.18 -2.12 1.09
N TYR A 48 -14.14 -3.19 1.85
CA TYR A 48 -14.66 -4.49 1.41
C TYR A 48 -16.16 -4.55 1.67
N SER A 49 -16.93 -5.14 0.75
CA SER A 49 -18.38 -5.26 0.89
C SER A 49 -18.80 -6.56 1.60
N GLU A 50 -18.07 -7.65 1.42
CA GLU A 50 -18.33 -8.96 2.02
C GLU A 50 -17.00 -9.68 2.28
N ALA A 51 -16.33 -9.35 3.38
CA ALA A 51 -15.09 -10.01 3.79
C ALA A 51 -14.92 -9.93 5.30
N ASP A 52 -14.14 -10.85 5.88
CA ASP A 52 -13.71 -10.78 7.28
C ASP A 52 -12.86 -9.52 7.58
N TRP A 53 -12.42 -8.81 6.54
CA TRP A 53 -11.61 -7.60 6.58
C TRP A 53 -12.44 -6.40 6.11
N HIS A 54 -12.16 -5.22 6.65
CA HIS A 54 -13.01 -4.06 6.46
C HIS A 54 -12.48 -3.10 5.39
N TRP A 55 -11.16 -2.89 5.35
CA TRP A 55 -10.54 -2.03 4.35
C TRP A 55 -9.27 -2.63 3.77
N ARG A 56 -9.05 -2.38 2.47
CA ARG A 56 -7.74 -2.44 1.84
C ARG A 56 -7.08 -1.06 1.87
N ILE A 57 -5.84 -1.02 2.30
CA ILE A 57 -5.00 0.17 2.31
C ILE A 57 -3.86 -0.06 1.33
N ASN A 58 -3.71 0.84 0.36
CA ASN A 58 -2.57 0.85 -0.54
C ASN A 58 -1.57 1.90 -0.07
N VAL A 59 -0.29 1.53 -0.01
CA VAL A 59 0.81 2.39 0.42
C VAL A 59 1.86 2.44 -0.68
N ALA A 60 2.33 3.63 -1.04
CA ALA A 60 3.35 3.83 -2.06
C ALA A 60 4.59 4.50 -1.46
N HIS A 61 5.77 3.98 -1.78
CA HIS A 61 7.05 4.46 -1.30
C HIS A 61 7.83 5.17 -2.42
N GLY A 62 7.96 6.49 -2.31
CA GLY A 62 8.71 7.34 -3.23
C GLY A 62 8.07 7.56 -4.61
N PHE A 63 7.27 6.63 -5.12
CA PHE A 63 6.53 6.76 -6.39
C PHE A 63 5.28 5.86 -6.40
N GLY A 64 4.25 6.23 -7.17
CA GLY A 64 2.99 5.50 -7.27
C GLY A 64 1.76 6.40 -7.11
N HIS A 65 0.57 5.80 -7.08
CA HIS A 65 -0.72 6.51 -6.96
C HIS A 65 -1.43 6.25 -5.62
N ALA A 66 -0.71 5.74 -4.61
CA ALA A 66 -1.25 5.43 -3.30
C ALA A 66 -0.77 6.41 -2.22
N ALA A 67 -1.29 6.28 -0.99
CA ALA A 67 -0.91 7.16 0.11
C ALA A 67 0.55 6.92 0.54
N ALA A 68 1.23 7.98 0.97
CA ALA A 68 2.58 7.89 1.52
C ALA A 68 2.57 7.19 2.88
N PRO A 69 3.65 6.48 3.28
CA PRO A 69 3.70 5.77 4.56
C PRO A 69 3.41 6.68 5.75
N GLU A 70 3.91 7.91 5.74
CA GLU A 70 3.73 8.88 6.82
C GLU A 70 2.25 9.29 6.95
N THR A 71 1.56 9.44 5.82
CA THR A 71 0.12 9.75 5.82
C THR A 71 -0.71 8.58 6.34
N VAL A 72 -0.35 7.35 5.97
CA VAL A 72 -1.02 6.14 6.46
C VAL A 72 -0.83 6.00 7.97
N ALA A 73 0.40 6.15 8.47
CA ALA A 73 0.69 6.11 9.90
C ALA A 73 -0.11 7.15 10.69
N TRP A 74 -0.18 8.38 10.18
CA TRP A 74 -0.95 9.45 10.82
C TRP A 74 -2.45 9.13 10.88
N VAL A 75 -3.03 8.57 9.81
CA VAL A 75 -4.44 8.13 9.81
C VAL A 75 -4.68 6.98 10.79
N LEU A 76 -3.76 6.03 10.88
CA LEU A 76 -3.86 4.95 11.88
C LEU A 76 -3.76 5.48 13.32
N GLU A 77 -2.89 6.47 13.56
CA GLU A 77 -2.81 7.17 14.85
C GLU A 77 -4.12 7.90 15.18
N MET A 78 -4.82 8.46 14.19
CA MET A 78 -6.14 9.05 14.42
C MET A 78 -7.15 8.02 14.90
N LEU A 79 -7.14 6.80 14.36
CA LEU A 79 -7.99 5.70 14.84
C LEU A 79 -7.63 5.34 16.28
N ASP A 80 -6.34 5.17 16.57
CA ASP A 80 -5.84 4.86 17.91
C ASP A 80 -6.30 5.91 18.94
N ARG A 81 -6.19 7.21 18.60
CA ARG A 81 -6.64 8.32 19.45
C ARG A 81 -8.15 8.36 19.68
N GLN A 82 -8.94 7.78 18.78
CA GLN A 82 -10.40 7.64 18.91
C GLN A 82 -10.80 6.36 19.66
N GLY A 83 -9.82 5.57 20.11
CA GLY A 83 -10.03 4.26 20.72
C GLY A 83 -10.64 3.26 19.74
N ILE A 84 -10.36 3.40 18.44
CA ILE A 84 -10.78 2.45 17.41
C ILE A 84 -9.64 1.46 17.22
N GLU A 85 -9.81 0.27 17.78
CA GLU A 85 -8.83 -0.80 17.73
C GLU A 85 -9.06 -1.71 16.51
N GLY A 86 -7.98 -2.37 16.08
CA GLY A 86 -8.05 -3.31 14.96
C GLY A 86 -6.77 -4.11 14.77
N GLU A 87 -6.76 -4.86 13.68
CA GLU A 87 -5.66 -5.71 13.24
C GLU A 87 -5.25 -5.33 11.83
N LEU A 88 -3.95 -5.32 11.57
CA LEU A 88 -3.36 -5.11 10.24
C LEU A 88 -2.72 -6.39 9.74
N VAL A 89 -2.88 -6.68 8.45
CA VAL A 89 -2.17 -7.76 7.78
C VAL A 89 -1.62 -7.31 6.45
N VAL A 90 -0.35 -7.65 6.16
CA VAL A 90 0.25 -7.41 4.85
C VAL A 90 -0.30 -8.44 3.86
N ARG A 91 -0.82 -7.97 2.73
CA ARG A 91 -1.37 -8.79 1.64
C ARG A 91 -0.47 -8.86 0.42
N GLY A 92 0.27 -7.80 0.16
CA GLY A 92 1.18 -7.73 -0.96
C GLY A 92 2.29 -6.74 -0.66
N LEU A 93 3.49 -7.07 -1.13
CA LEU A 93 4.66 -6.23 -1.06
C LEU A 93 5.36 -6.34 -2.41
N ASN A 94 5.64 -5.19 -3.02
CA ASN A 94 6.43 -5.11 -4.23
C ASN A 94 7.78 -4.46 -3.91
N GLU A 95 8.83 -5.06 -4.43
CA GLU A 95 10.21 -4.66 -4.24
C GLU A 95 10.90 -4.55 -5.59
N GLY A 96 11.90 -3.66 -5.65
CA GLY A 96 12.70 -3.47 -6.82
C GLY A 96 11.99 -2.64 -7.90
N ARG A 97 12.78 -1.87 -8.63
CA ARG A 97 12.30 -1.14 -9.80
C ARG A 97 12.39 -2.07 -11.00
N ALA A 98 11.25 -2.53 -11.52
CA ALA A 98 11.21 -3.16 -12.83
C ALA A 98 11.75 -2.17 -13.88
N GLU A 99 12.70 -2.62 -14.70
CA GLU A 99 13.30 -1.74 -15.71
C GLU A 99 12.24 -1.33 -16.74
N ILE A 100 11.97 -0.02 -16.85
CA ILE A 100 11.01 0.49 -17.82
C ILE A 100 11.73 0.68 -19.17
N HIS A 101 11.38 -0.15 -20.15
CA HIS A 101 11.82 0.04 -21.53
C HIS A 101 10.81 0.89 -22.30
N GLN A 102 11.11 2.19 -22.46
CA GLN A 102 10.27 3.10 -23.26
C GLN A 102 10.44 2.82 -24.76
N MET A 103 9.70 1.81 -25.25
CA MET A 103 9.69 1.37 -26.65
C MET A 103 8.58 2.03 -27.49
N TRP A 104 7.78 2.90 -26.89
CA TRP A 104 6.75 3.66 -27.60
C TRP A 104 7.40 4.55 -28.68
N GLY A 105 6.85 4.51 -29.90
CA GLY A 105 7.39 5.25 -31.05
C GLY A 105 8.73 4.74 -31.61
N ARG A 106 9.34 3.69 -31.04
CA ARG A 106 10.58 3.12 -31.57
C ARG A 106 10.30 2.22 -32.79
N PRO A 107 11.11 2.30 -33.87
CA PRO A 107 11.01 1.39 -35.00
C PRO A 107 11.27 -0.07 -34.60
N GLU A 108 10.72 -1.02 -35.37
CA GLU A 108 10.88 -2.45 -35.09
C GLU A 108 12.34 -2.93 -35.16
N SER A 109 13.18 -2.27 -35.98
CA SER A 109 14.63 -2.54 -36.02
C SER A 109 15.31 -2.31 -34.67
N VAL A 110 14.96 -1.23 -33.96
CA VAL A 110 15.48 -0.91 -32.63
C VAL A 110 15.00 -1.94 -31.60
N ARG A 111 13.72 -2.34 -31.67
CA ARG A 111 13.16 -3.36 -30.77
C ARG A 111 13.80 -4.74 -30.98
N ALA A 112 14.06 -5.11 -32.23
CA ALA A 112 14.71 -6.37 -32.58
C ALA A 112 16.19 -6.40 -32.16
N GLU A 113 16.91 -5.30 -32.37
CA GLU A 113 18.30 -5.17 -31.90
C GLU A 113 18.37 -5.19 -30.37
N TYR A 114 17.44 -4.51 -29.70
CA TYR A 114 17.34 -4.49 -28.25
C TYR A 114 17.18 -5.90 -27.66
N ARG A 115 16.21 -6.68 -28.19
CA ARG A 115 16.00 -8.09 -27.82
C ARG A 115 17.26 -8.92 -28.04
N ARG A 116 17.86 -8.82 -29.23
CA ARG A 116 19.09 -9.54 -29.59
C ARG A 116 20.24 -9.24 -28.62
N ARG A 117 20.48 -7.98 -28.26
CA ARG A 117 21.56 -7.59 -27.34
C ARG A 117 21.33 -8.06 -25.90
N ARG A 118 20.08 -8.30 -25.50
CA ARG A 118 19.73 -8.75 -24.15
C ARG A 118 19.53 -10.26 -24.02
N SER A 119 19.59 -11.01 -25.11
CA SER A 119 19.34 -12.47 -25.09
C SER A 119 17.91 -12.81 -24.60
N ILE A 120 16.93 -11.96 -24.96
CA ILE A 120 15.49 -12.12 -24.69
C ILE A 120 14.75 -12.28 -26.02
#